data_AF-A0A8J6Z8K7-F1
#
_entry.id   AF-A0A8J6Z8K7-F1
#
_cell.length_a   1.000
_cell.length_b   1.000
_cell.length_c   1.000
_cell.angle_alpha   90.00
_cell.angle_beta   90.00
_cell.angle_gamma   90.00
#
_symmetry.space_group_name_H-M   'P 1'
#
loop_
_entity.id
_entity.type
_entity.pdbx_description
1 polymer ?
#
loop_
_entity_poly.entity_id
_entity_poly.type
_entity_poly.pdbx_seq_one_letter_code
_entity_poly.pdbx_strand_id
1 'polypeptide(L)' 'AAREAGALGAAISGAGSCLIAFTAAGGGLEQKISAAMTEAFTAHGVKSRALILDVDKRGAKVLPRT' A
#
# COMPACT_ATOMS: atom_id res chain seq x y z
N ALA A 1 -2.25 -7.66 10.85
CA ALA A 1 -1.34 -6.64 10.28
C ALA A 1 -2.07 -5.33 9.93
N ALA A 2 -2.59 -5.13 8.71
CA ALA A 2 -3.07 -3.81 8.24
C ALA A 2 -4.19 -3.19 9.11
N ARG A 3 -5.27 -3.95 9.37
CA ARG A 3 -6.41 -3.47 10.17
C ARG A 3 -5.99 -3.14 11.62
N GLU A 4 -5.16 -3.98 12.22
CA GLU A 4 -4.60 -3.75 13.56
C GLU A 4 -3.69 -2.53 13.61
N ALA A 5 -3.02 -2.21 12.50
CA ALA A 5 -2.19 -1.01 12.36
C ALA A 5 -3.00 0.28 12.14
N GLY A 6 -4.32 0.20 11.97
CA GLY A 6 -5.21 1.35 11.81
C GLY A 6 -5.75 1.58 10.39
N ALA A 7 -5.57 0.61 9.47
CA ALA A 7 -6.20 0.71 8.16
C ALA A 7 -7.74 0.67 8.26
N LEU A 8 -8.41 1.50 7.48
CA LEU A 8 -9.87 1.49 7.31
C LEU A 8 -10.36 0.17 6.72
N GLY A 9 -9.52 -0.47 5.90
CA GLY A 9 -9.78 -1.77 5.30
C GLY A 9 -8.57 -2.24 4.50
N ALA A 10 -8.57 -3.52 4.13
CA ALA A 10 -7.57 -4.10 3.25
C ALA A 10 -8.21 -5.14 2.32
N ALA A 11 -7.66 -5.29 1.12
CA ALA A 11 -8.14 -6.21 0.10
C ALA A 11 -6.99 -6.74 -0.76
N ILE A 12 -7.27 -7.78 -1.54
CA ILE A 12 -6.41 -8.18 -2.65
C ILE A 12 -6.53 -7.11 -3.75
N SER A 13 -5.40 -6.67 -4.29
CA SER A 13 -5.35 -5.71 -5.38
C SER A 13 -5.40 -6.43 -6.72
N GLY A 14 -6.48 -6.23 -7.49
CA GLY A 14 -6.72 -6.92 -8.74
C GLY A 14 -6.87 -8.44 -8.54
N ALA A 15 -6.17 -9.23 -9.37
CA ALA A 15 -6.11 -10.69 -9.23
C ALA A 15 -5.01 -11.15 -8.26
N GLY A 16 -4.33 -10.23 -7.56
CA GLY A 16 -3.12 -10.51 -6.79
C GLY A 16 -1.85 -10.49 -7.65
N SER A 17 -0.67 -10.67 -7.07
CA SER A 17 -0.35 -11.05 -5.67
C SER A 17 -0.32 -9.88 -4.67
N CYS A 18 -0.57 -8.65 -5.13
CA CYS A 18 -0.50 -7.46 -4.30
C CYS A 18 -1.69 -7.36 -3.32
N LEU A 19 -1.43 -6.79 -2.15
CA LEU A 19 -2.47 -6.32 -1.22
C LEU A 19 -2.55 -4.80 -1.27
N ILE A 20 -3.76 -4.27 -1.03
CA ILE A 20 -4.00 -2.84 -0.84
C ILE A 20 -4.62 -2.61 0.55
N ALA A 21 -4.19 -1.56 1.23
CA ALA A 21 -4.80 -1.09 2.46
C ALA A 21 -5.19 0.37 2.31
N PHE A 22 -6.34 0.74 2.87
CA PHE A 22 -6.90 2.08 2.79
C PHE A 22 -6.73 2.79 4.14
N THR A 23 -6.33 4.05 4.12
CA THR A 23 -6.25 4.91 5.30
C THR A 23 -6.71 6.33 4.93
N ALA A 24 -7.16 7.10 5.92
CA ALA A 24 -7.34 8.53 5.75
C ALA A 24 -5.98 9.22 5.57
N ALA A 25 -5.96 10.28 4.77
CA ALA A 25 -4.76 11.10 4.58
C ALA A 25 -4.46 11.96 5.82
N GLY A 26 -3.19 12.34 5.98
CA GLY A 26 -2.80 13.42 6.90
C GLY A 26 -2.54 13.02 8.36
N GLY A 27 -2.12 11.77 8.62
CA GLY A 27 -1.89 11.29 10.00
C GLY A 27 -0.67 10.39 10.20
N GLY A 28 0.14 10.12 9.17
CA GLY A 28 1.31 9.23 9.26
C GLY A 28 0.95 7.75 9.49
N LEU A 29 -0.34 7.39 9.35
CA LEU A 29 -0.81 6.02 9.51
C LEU A 29 -0.31 5.13 8.36
N GLU A 30 -0.11 5.69 7.17
CA GLU A 30 0.37 4.97 6.00
C GLU A 30 1.76 4.35 6.20
N GLN A 31 2.65 4.98 6.97
CA GLN A 31 3.96 4.41 7.32
C GLN A 31 3.81 3.27 8.34
N LYS A 32 2.94 3.44 9.35
CA LYS A 32 2.68 2.38 10.34
C LYS A 32 2.05 1.14 9.70
N ILE A 33 1.07 1.35 8.81
CA ILE A 33 0.38 0.27 8.09
C ILE A 33 1.36 -0.43 7.14
N SER A 34 2.15 0.32 6.37
CA SER A 34 3.11 -0.27 5.44
C SER A 34 4.22 -1.08 6.13
N ALA A 35 4.74 -0.60 7.27
CA ALA A 35 5.68 -1.35 8.10
C ALA A 35 5.04 -2.66 8.60
N ALA A 36 3.87 -2.58 9.24
CA ALA A 36 3.19 -3.77 9.79
C ALA A 36 2.86 -4.83 8.72
N MET A 37 2.48 -4.42 7.51
CA MET A 37 2.24 -5.36 6.40
C MET A 37 3.54 -5.99 5.89
N THR A 38 4.60 -5.19 5.72
CA THR A 38 5.89 -5.66 5.20
C THR A 38 6.58 -6.61 6.20
N GLU A 39 6.53 -6.28 7.48
CA GLU A 39 7.01 -7.14 8.58
C GLU A 39 6.26 -8.46 8.63
N ALA A 40 4.93 -8.45 8.48
CA ALA A 40 4.13 -9.68 8.46
C ALA A 40 4.52 -10.61 7.30
N PHE A 41 4.76 -10.07 6.10
CA PHE A 41 5.29 -10.87 4.99
C PHE A 41 6.70 -11.40 5.27
N THR A 42 7.56 -10.55 5.82
CA THR A 42 8.95 -10.90 6.14
C THR A 42 9.03 -12.03 7.17
N ALA A 43 8.16 -12.01 8.19
CA ALA A 43 8.02 -13.07 9.19
C ALA A 43 7.65 -14.43 8.58
N HIS A 44 7.07 -14.45 7.39
CA HIS A 44 6.75 -15.66 6.62
C HIS A 44 7.75 -15.94 5.48
N GLY A 45 8.93 -15.28 5.50
CA GLY A 45 9.96 -15.46 4.48
C GLY A 45 9.62 -14.86 3.11
N VAL A 46 8.58 -14.02 3.03
CA VAL A 46 8.13 -13.39 1.79
C VAL A 46 8.74 -12.00 1.67
N LYS A 47 9.63 -11.80 0.70
CA LYS A 47 10.14 -10.46 0.35
C LYS A 47 9.01 -9.63 -0.24
N SER A 48 8.77 -8.45 0.33
CA SER A 48 7.73 -7.53 -0.13
C SER A 48 8.23 -6.09 -0.18
N ARG A 49 7.50 -5.22 -0.89
CA ARG A 49 7.75 -3.78 -0.98
C ARG A 49 6.42 -3.05 -0.84
N ALA A 50 6.37 -2.09 0.08
CA ALA A 50 5.23 -1.19 0.21
C ALA A 50 5.36 0.01 -0.74
N LEU A 51 4.23 0.44 -1.30
CA LEU A 51 4.09 1.70 -2.03
C LEU A 51 3.00 2.51 -1.33
N ILE A 52 3.34 3.73 -0.93
CA ILE A 52 2.38 4.70 -0.38
C ILE A 52 1.96 5.59 -1.53
N LEU A 53 0.67 5.54 -1.89
CA LEU A 53 0.13 6.19 -3.07
C LEU A 53 -1.17 6.91 -2.71
N ASP A 54 -1.35 8.09 -3.30
CA ASP A 54 -2.66 8.74 -3.39
C ASP A 54 -3.44 8.24 -4.61
N VAL A 55 -4.77 8.45 -4.60
CA VAL A 55 -5.61 8.19 -5.77
C VAL A 55 -5.18 9.12 -6.90
N ASP A 56 -4.67 8.55 -8.00
CA ASP A 56 -4.30 9.34 -9.17
C ASP A 56 -5.54 9.87 -9.89
N LYS A 57 -5.66 11.20 -9.92
CA LYS A 57 -6.78 11.91 -10.58
C LYS A 57 -6.46 12.30 -12.02
N ARG A 58 -5.25 12.00 -12.51
CA ARG A 58 -4.73 12.53 -13.76
C ARG A 58 -4.82 11.53 -14.91
N GLY A 59 -4.77 10.24 -14.62
CA GLY A 59 -4.82 9.19 -15.64
C GLY A 59 -3.58 9.20 -16.54
N ALA A 60 -3.73 8.64 -17.74
CA ALA A 60 -2.64 8.50 -18.70
C ALA A 60 -2.16 9.87 -19.24
N LYS A 61 -0.84 10.03 -19.38
CA LYS A 61 -0.20 11.24 -19.92
C LYS A 61 0.92 10.89 -20.89
N VAL A 62 1.08 11.73 -21.92
CA VAL A 62 2.24 11.67 -22.82
C VAL A 62 3.41 12.37 -22.13
N LEU A 63 4.53 11.66 -21.98
CA LEU A 63 5.78 12.20 -21.48
C LEU A 63 6.70 12.57 -22.66
N PRO A 64 7.46 13.68 -22.56
CA PRO A 64 8.45 14.02 -23.58
C PRO A 64 9.54 12.95 -23.68
N ARG A 65 10.04 12.69 -24.89
CA ARG A 65 11.24 11.87 -25.07
C ARG A 65 12.47 12.73 -24.72
N THR A 66 13.17 12.35 -23.65
CA THR A 66 14.50 12.87 -23.27
C THR A 66 15.59 12.07 -23.94
#